data_AF-A0A9C9Y4E7-F1
#
_entry.id   AF-A0A9C9Y4E7-F1
#
_cell.length_a   1.000
_cell.length_b   1.000
_cell.length_c   1.000
_cell.angle_alpha   90.00
_cell.angle_beta   90.00
_cell.angle_gamma   90.00
#
_symmetry.space_group_name_H-M   'P 1'
#
loop_
_entity.id
_entity.type
_entity.pdbx_description
1 polymer ?
#
loop_
_entity_poly.entity_id
_entity_poly.type
_entity_poly.pdbx_seq_one_letter_code
_entity_poly.pdbx_strand_id
1 'polypeptide(L)'
;MLLVYTPKITPRLTFTFRHFFKRILQLEIDFTTEINTFVAHNGPKITYAKQPLSTEFFVQSHPLLFEQGVSDVDIYIHDWEETKCFFKVSEKSAIPFDVFAASFYLLSRYEEHIPHVKDEHERFPAKESIAFKYGFLEKPVIDIWAFKVKKLLQERFSDFNFPQRKFTYISTIDVDCAYAYKRKGFIRTVGGFINDFFTLHLKQFWFRLLVLLNFRKDPFDNFDWLLEMQKKYGIKTIFFFLVSEYTTYDKNISPGNLKFQSLIKHIADYSPVGLHPSYFTMRDFEKLKREKKRLESIINQPVTKSRQHFLRFDLPETFQNLVDLEIDAEYSMGYASHYGFRAGTCTPFYFYDMEHEIQTPLKLFPFAVMDVTLKDYLHYSNKKSFQTLLQLVDEVKKVNGTFITLNHNETFNEYGRFKGWQSIYEKLFKYIDTIK
;
A
#
# COMPACT_ATOMS: atom_id res chain seq x y z
N MET A 1 11.33 -10.74 25.34
CA MET A 1 11.73 -9.43 24.79
C MET A 1 13.13 -9.58 24.22
N LEU A 2 13.37 -9.11 23.00
CA LEU A 2 14.69 -9.10 22.35
C LEU A 2 15.44 -7.82 22.75
N LEU A 3 16.65 -7.94 23.28
CA LEU A 3 17.48 -6.79 23.63
C LEU A 3 18.50 -6.50 22.52
N VAL A 4 18.53 -5.28 22.02
CA VAL A 4 19.46 -4.83 20.98
C VAL A 4 20.50 -3.91 21.60
N TYR A 5 21.77 -4.34 21.59
CA TYR A 5 22.87 -3.43 21.88
C TYR A 5 23.25 -2.65 20.63
N THR A 6 23.43 -1.33 20.77
CA THR A 6 23.99 -0.48 19.73
C THR A 6 24.74 0.70 20.33
N PRO A 7 25.82 1.22 19.70
CA PRO A 7 26.59 2.33 20.26
C PRO A 7 25.80 3.64 20.40
N LYS A 8 24.75 3.82 19.58
CA LYS A 8 23.91 5.02 19.57
C LYS A 8 22.49 4.64 19.14
N ILE A 9 21.50 5.03 19.93
CA ILE A 9 20.09 4.86 19.58
C ILE A 9 19.65 6.08 18.76
N THR A 10 19.19 5.84 17.53
CA THR A 10 18.68 6.89 16.62
C THR A 10 17.22 6.63 16.25
N PRO A 11 16.50 7.65 15.74
CA PRO A 11 15.14 7.47 15.23
C PRO A 11 15.07 6.45 14.08
N ARG A 12 15.99 6.49 13.10
CA ARG A 12 16.07 5.52 11.99
C ARG A 12 16.24 4.07 12.46
N LEU A 13 17.13 3.87 13.42
CA LEU A 13 17.37 2.55 14.03
C LEU A 13 16.11 2.07 14.75
N THR A 14 15.56 2.89 15.63
CA THR A 14 14.37 2.55 16.42
C THR A 14 13.17 2.23 15.51
N PHE A 15 12.95 3.05 14.49
CA PHE A 15 11.90 2.87 13.49
C PHE A 15 12.01 1.51 12.79
N THR A 16 13.20 1.22 12.25
CA THR A 16 13.44 0.03 11.43
C THR A 16 13.37 -1.24 12.25
N PHE A 17 14.03 -1.28 13.41
CA PHE A 17 13.99 -2.43 14.30
C PHE A 17 12.57 -2.69 14.82
N ARG A 18 11.80 -1.64 15.14
CA ARG A 18 10.37 -1.81 15.51
C ARG A 18 9.54 -2.34 14.34
N HIS A 19 9.81 -1.95 13.10
CA HIS A 19 9.11 -2.54 11.96
C HIS A 19 9.46 -4.03 11.81
N PHE A 20 10.75 -4.32 11.79
CA PHE A 20 11.29 -5.64 11.58
C PHE A 20 10.85 -6.64 12.66
N PHE A 21 11.09 -6.33 13.94
CA PHE A 21 10.80 -7.27 15.03
C PHE A 21 9.39 -7.14 15.56
N LYS A 22 8.90 -5.93 15.84
CA LYS A 22 7.59 -5.75 16.48
C LYS A 22 6.42 -5.89 15.49
N ARG A 23 6.55 -5.42 14.25
CA ARG A 23 5.43 -5.43 13.28
C ARG A 23 5.41 -6.70 12.43
N ILE A 24 6.56 -7.14 11.90
CA ILE A 24 6.63 -8.36 11.08
C ILE A 24 6.70 -9.61 11.96
N LEU A 25 7.65 -9.66 12.90
CA LEU A 25 7.89 -10.86 13.73
C LEU A 25 7.07 -10.91 15.02
N GLN A 26 6.29 -9.87 15.32
CA GLN A 26 5.45 -9.73 16.53
C GLN A 26 6.23 -9.90 17.85
N LEU A 27 7.51 -9.54 17.84
CA LEU A 27 8.43 -9.65 18.95
C LEU A 27 8.63 -8.29 19.63
N GLU A 28 8.40 -8.24 20.95
CA GLU A 28 8.74 -7.04 21.74
C GLU A 28 10.26 -6.87 21.82
N ILE A 29 10.71 -5.63 21.65
CA ILE A 29 12.13 -5.27 21.58
C ILE A 29 12.44 -4.12 22.53
N ASP A 30 13.69 -4.08 22.97
CA ASP A 30 14.27 -2.96 23.71
C ASP A 30 15.71 -2.69 23.25
N PHE A 31 16.23 -1.52 23.58
CA PHE A 31 17.55 -1.05 23.14
C PHE A 31 18.41 -0.69 24.34
N THR A 32 19.72 -0.96 24.23
CA THR A 32 20.71 -0.53 25.23
C THR A 32 21.99 -0.05 24.56
N THR A 33 22.61 0.96 25.15
CA THR A 33 23.97 1.41 24.81
C THR A 33 25.00 0.89 25.81
N GLU A 34 24.57 0.18 26.86
CA GLU A 34 25.41 -0.29 27.94
C GLU A 34 25.76 -1.77 27.77
N ILE A 35 27.06 -2.06 27.68
CA ILE A 35 27.57 -3.42 27.54
C ILE A 35 27.17 -4.29 28.74
N ASN A 36 27.24 -3.75 29.97
CA ASN A 36 26.90 -4.52 31.19
C ASN A 36 25.44 -4.97 31.17
N THR A 37 24.51 -4.08 30.80
CA THR A 37 23.09 -4.38 30.64
C THR A 37 22.87 -5.45 29.56
N PHE A 38 23.58 -5.38 28.45
CA PHE A 38 23.51 -6.38 27.38
C PHE A 38 24.06 -7.76 27.81
N VAL A 39 25.18 -7.78 28.53
CA VAL A 39 25.81 -9.02 29.02
C VAL A 39 24.90 -9.72 30.03
N ALA A 40 24.30 -8.96 30.96
CA ALA A 40 23.40 -9.47 32.00
C ALA A 40 22.05 -9.99 31.47
N HIS A 41 21.66 -9.65 30.23
CA HIS A 41 20.41 -10.12 29.64
C HIS A 41 20.48 -11.60 29.23
N ASN A 42 19.59 -12.42 29.79
CA ASN A 42 19.53 -13.87 29.59
C ASN A 42 18.65 -14.30 28.40
N GLY A 43 17.86 -13.39 27.82
CA GLY A 43 16.98 -13.69 26.69
C GLY A 43 17.64 -13.50 25.32
N PRO A 44 16.84 -13.58 24.23
CA PRO A 44 17.29 -13.22 22.90
C PRO A 44 17.95 -11.84 22.90
N LYS A 45 19.13 -11.75 22.30
CA LYS A 45 19.87 -10.50 22.18
C LYS A 45 20.72 -10.41 20.92
N ILE A 46 20.85 -9.19 20.40
CA ILE A 46 21.58 -8.87 19.16
C ILE A 46 22.52 -7.70 19.41
N THR A 47 23.74 -7.79 18.90
CA THR A 47 24.65 -6.64 18.77
C THR A 47 24.48 -6.04 17.37
N TYR A 48 24.16 -4.75 17.29
CA TYR A 48 24.15 -3.98 16.06
C TYR A 48 25.17 -2.83 16.13
N ALA A 49 26.37 -3.09 15.58
CA ALA A 49 27.54 -2.20 15.71
C ALA A 49 28.57 -2.44 14.59
N LYS A 50 29.66 -1.66 14.57
CA LYS A 50 30.75 -1.88 13.60
C LYS A 50 31.57 -3.15 13.86
N GLN A 51 31.64 -3.61 15.10
CA GLN A 51 32.38 -4.80 15.53
C GLN A 51 31.56 -5.59 16.56
N PRO A 52 31.73 -6.93 16.65
CA PRO A 52 31.09 -7.74 17.68
C PRO A 52 31.66 -7.42 19.06
N LEU A 53 30.87 -7.66 20.12
CA LEU A 53 31.32 -7.58 21.50
C LEU A 53 31.98 -8.89 21.95
N SER A 54 31.46 -10.03 21.50
CA SER A 54 31.90 -11.38 21.83
C SER A 54 31.36 -12.37 20.78
N THR A 55 30.85 -13.52 21.20
CA THR A 55 30.32 -14.59 20.34
C THR A 55 28.82 -14.45 20.04
N GLU A 56 28.18 -13.32 20.35
CA GLU A 56 26.73 -13.09 20.24
C GLU A 56 26.18 -13.06 18.81
N PHE A 57 24.85 -12.90 18.67
CA PHE A 57 24.23 -12.67 17.38
C PHE A 57 24.59 -11.25 16.92
N PHE A 58 25.64 -11.14 16.12
CA PHE A 58 26.19 -9.87 15.67
C PHE A 58 25.71 -9.54 14.26
N VAL A 59 25.19 -8.34 14.07
CA VAL A 59 24.91 -7.78 12.74
C VAL A 59 25.76 -6.52 12.59
N GLN A 60 26.64 -6.53 11.58
CA GLN A 60 27.49 -5.37 11.33
C GLN A 60 26.64 -4.20 10.80
N SER A 61 26.85 -3.03 11.38
CA SER A 61 26.05 -1.84 11.08
C SER A 61 26.64 -0.99 9.95
N HIS A 62 25.78 -0.60 9.01
CA HIS A 62 26.01 0.41 7.98
C HIS A 62 25.74 1.83 8.53
N PRO A 63 26.48 2.86 8.09
CA PRO A 63 26.32 4.24 8.58
C PRO A 63 24.90 4.83 8.45
N LEU A 64 24.13 4.41 7.44
CA LEU A 64 22.80 4.94 7.09
C LEU A 64 21.83 5.10 8.28
N LEU A 65 21.82 4.16 9.23
CA LEU A 65 20.92 4.25 10.41
C LEU A 65 21.40 5.25 11.46
N PHE A 66 22.62 5.77 11.37
CA PHE A 66 23.20 6.75 12.29
C PHE A 66 23.32 8.15 11.71
N GLU A 67 23.07 8.29 10.41
CA GLU A 67 23.08 9.55 9.65
C GLU A 67 21.77 10.34 9.79
N GLN A 68 21.80 11.60 9.35
CA GLN A 68 20.65 12.48 9.24
C GLN A 68 20.61 13.08 7.84
N GLY A 69 19.41 13.38 7.33
CA GLY A 69 19.21 13.93 6.01
C GLY A 69 19.43 12.91 4.89
N VAL A 70 19.39 13.40 3.65
CA VAL A 70 19.43 12.56 2.46
C VAL A 70 20.73 12.87 1.71
N SER A 71 21.45 11.82 1.35
CA SER A 71 22.70 11.87 0.58
C SER A 71 22.70 10.74 -0.42
N ASP A 72 23.51 10.84 -1.47
CA ASP A 72 23.68 9.71 -2.37
C ASP A 72 24.30 8.51 -1.64
N VAL A 73 23.79 7.32 -1.95
CA VAL A 73 24.23 6.06 -1.36
C VAL A 73 24.55 5.07 -2.48
N ASP A 74 25.79 4.61 -2.52
CA ASP A 74 26.20 3.58 -3.47
C ASP A 74 25.64 2.22 -3.09
N ILE A 75 24.78 1.66 -3.96
CA ILE A 75 24.10 0.38 -3.73
C ILE A 75 24.65 -0.68 -4.67
N TYR A 76 25.31 -1.67 -4.06
CA TYR A 76 25.76 -2.88 -4.74
C TYR A 76 24.85 -4.06 -4.38
N ILE A 77 24.01 -4.46 -5.34
CA ILE A 77 23.09 -5.59 -5.18
C ILE A 77 23.84 -6.91 -5.28
N HIS A 78 23.51 -7.83 -4.39
CA HIS A 78 24.00 -9.22 -4.39
C HIS A 78 22.90 -10.18 -3.92
N ASP A 79 23.15 -11.48 -4.09
CA ASP A 79 22.19 -12.52 -3.76
C ASP A 79 22.36 -13.02 -2.33
N TRP A 80 21.24 -13.24 -1.66
CA TRP A 80 21.16 -14.00 -0.42
C TRP A 80 20.15 -15.13 -0.60
N GLU A 81 20.66 -16.27 -1.07
CA GLU A 81 19.86 -17.41 -1.53
C GLU A 81 18.87 -16.94 -2.62
N GLU A 82 17.56 -17.20 -2.48
CA GLU A 82 16.51 -16.79 -3.43
C GLU A 82 16.04 -15.32 -3.34
N THR A 83 16.70 -14.46 -2.56
CA THR A 83 16.38 -13.02 -2.50
C THR A 83 17.59 -12.15 -2.86
N LYS A 84 17.32 -10.89 -3.20
CA LYS A 84 18.34 -9.85 -3.42
C LYS A 84 18.60 -9.11 -2.11
N CYS A 85 19.79 -8.53 -1.96
CA CYS A 85 20.18 -7.72 -0.81
C CYS A 85 21.30 -6.73 -1.18
N PHE A 86 21.58 -5.77 -0.30
CA PHE A 86 22.58 -4.73 -0.48
C PHE A 86 23.08 -4.22 0.88
N PHE A 87 24.13 -3.38 0.88
CA PHE A 87 24.93 -3.05 2.07
C PHE A 87 25.67 -4.27 2.62
N LYS A 88 26.46 -4.92 1.76
CA LYS A 88 27.31 -6.06 2.12
C LYS A 88 28.18 -5.72 3.33
N VAL A 89 28.33 -6.68 4.24
CA VAL A 89 29.16 -6.55 5.44
C VAL A 89 30.23 -7.64 5.50
N SER A 90 31.09 -7.58 6.52
CA SER A 90 32.14 -8.59 6.71
C SER A 90 31.57 -9.93 7.15
N GLU A 91 32.35 -11.00 6.93
CA GLU A 91 32.01 -12.38 7.32
C GLU A 91 31.87 -12.60 8.82
N LYS A 92 32.27 -11.62 9.65
CA LYS A 92 32.03 -11.65 11.09
C LYS A 92 30.55 -11.50 11.44
N SER A 93 29.77 -10.87 10.57
CA SER A 93 28.32 -10.66 10.77
C SER A 93 27.57 -11.98 10.56
N ALA A 94 26.56 -12.22 11.39
CA ALA A 94 25.67 -13.38 11.26
C ALA A 94 24.82 -13.36 9.97
N ILE A 95 24.73 -12.19 9.32
CA ILE A 95 23.97 -11.94 8.09
C ILE A 95 24.93 -11.30 7.07
N PRO A 96 24.89 -11.67 5.77
CA PRO A 96 25.87 -11.20 4.78
C PRO A 96 25.78 -9.71 4.41
N PHE A 97 24.77 -9.00 4.90
CA PHE A 97 24.55 -7.57 4.69
C PHE A 97 23.89 -6.93 5.91
N ASP A 98 23.89 -5.60 5.97
CA ASP A 98 23.10 -4.88 6.95
C ASP A 98 21.62 -4.87 6.55
N VAL A 99 20.92 -5.90 7.03
CA VAL A 99 19.49 -6.09 6.80
C VAL A 99 18.63 -4.92 7.30
N PHE A 100 19.07 -4.24 8.36
CA PHE A 100 18.30 -3.15 8.95
C PHE A 100 18.48 -1.87 8.14
N ALA A 101 19.70 -1.53 7.73
CA ALA A 101 19.91 -0.40 6.83
C ALA A 101 19.21 -0.60 5.47
N ALA A 102 19.28 -1.81 4.91
CA ALA A 102 18.61 -2.12 3.65
C ALA A 102 17.08 -2.01 3.77
N SER A 103 16.53 -2.48 4.91
CA SER A 103 15.10 -2.33 5.19
C SER A 103 14.69 -0.86 5.34
N PHE A 104 15.49 -0.05 6.05
CA PHE A 104 15.23 1.39 6.20
C PHE A 104 15.21 2.12 4.86
N TYR A 105 16.18 1.84 3.99
CA TYR A 105 16.27 2.43 2.65
C TYR A 105 14.97 2.22 1.85
N LEU A 106 14.45 0.99 1.88
CA LEU A 106 13.21 0.64 1.18
C LEU A 106 11.95 1.21 1.86
N LEU A 107 11.87 1.18 3.20
CA LEU A 107 10.71 1.65 3.96
C LEU A 107 10.56 3.17 3.91
N SER A 108 11.67 3.91 4.03
CA SER A 108 11.69 5.37 3.93
C SER A 108 11.48 5.88 2.51
N ARG A 109 11.43 4.97 1.51
CA ARG A 109 11.44 5.34 0.09
C ARG A 109 12.61 6.29 -0.22
N TYR A 110 13.79 5.96 0.30
CA TYR A 110 14.98 6.82 0.22
C TYR A 110 15.30 7.27 -1.22
N GLU A 111 15.09 6.39 -2.20
CA GLU A 111 15.23 6.66 -3.64
C GLU A 111 14.28 7.74 -4.20
N GLU A 112 13.18 8.04 -3.50
CA GLU A 112 12.21 9.08 -3.89
C GLU A 112 12.57 10.46 -3.29
N HIS A 113 13.50 10.50 -2.33
CA HIS A 113 14.00 11.76 -1.75
C HIS A 113 15.21 12.34 -2.48
N ILE A 114 15.86 11.54 -3.33
CA ILE A 114 16.92 12.02 -4.23
C ILE A 114 16.32 12.43 -5.59
N PRO A 115 17.02 13.28 -6.38
CA PRO A 115 16.56 13.66 -7.71
C PRO A 115 16.28 12.43 -8.60
N HIS A 116 15.07 12.38 -9.16
CA HIS A 116 14.60 11.25 -9.97
C HIS A 116 13.67 11.71 -11.09
N VAL A 117 13.49 10.85 -12.09
CA VAL A 117 12.55 11.08 -13.19
C VAL A 117 11.15 10.68 -12.76
N LYS A 118 10.20 11.62 -12.84
CA LYS A 118 8.78 11.40 -12.57
C LYS A 118 8.04 11.03 -13.87
N ASP A 119 6.92 10.32 -13.74
CA ASP A 119 6.03 10.06 -14.88
C ASP A 119 5.13 11.27 -15.24
N GLU A 120 4.25 11.10 -16.23
CA GLU A 120 3.29 12.11 -16.69
C GLU A 120 2.31 12.62 -15.62
N HIS A 121 2.16 11.89 -14.51
CA HIS A 121 1.34 12.27 -13.38
C HIS A 121 2.18 12.75 -12.18
N GLU A 122 3.48 12.97 -12.38
CA GLU A 122 4.45 13.37 -11.36
C GLU A 122 4.71 12.30 -10.29
N ARG A 123 4.53 11.02 -10.64
CA ARG A 123 4.74 9.90 -9.71
C ARG A 123 6.14 9.30 -9.90
N PHE A 124 6.66 8.69 -8.84
CA PHE A 124 7.86 7.85 -8.94
C PHE A 124 7.55 6.56 -9.72
N PRO A 125 8.13 6.33 -10.91
CA PRO A 125 7.83 5.16 -11.73
C PRO A 125 8.47 3.88 -11.18
N ALA A 126 7.77 2.75 -11.26
CA ALA A 126 8.33 1.46 -10.84
C ALA A 126 9.68 1.15 -11.50
N LYS A 127 9.84 1.51 -12.78
CA LYS A 127 11.08 1.29 -13.56
C LYS A 127 12.30 1.99 -12.99
N GLU A 128 12.11 3.08 -12.26
CA GLU A 128 13.21 3.79 -11.60
C GLU A 128 13.65 3.14 -10.30
N SER A 129 12.79 2.29 -9.72
CA SER A 129 13.10 1.64 -8.45
C SER A 129 14.23 0.63 -8.55
N ILE A 130 15.06 0.54 -7.51
CA ILE A 130 16.06 -0.53 -7.40
C ILE A 130 15.39 -1.92 -7.43
N ALA A 131 14.18 -2.03 -6.89
CA ALA A 131 13.44 -3.29 -6.84
C ALA A 131 13.06 -3.79 -8.24
N PHE A 132 12.67 -2.89 -9.14
CA PHE A 132 12.40 -3.24 -10.53
C PHE A 132 13.69 -3.51 -11.30
N LYS A 133 14.68 -2.61 -11.19
CA LYS A 133 15.97 -2.69 -11.91
C LYS A 133 16.69 -4.02 -11.67
N TYR A 134 16.58 -4.57 -10.47
CA TYR A 134 17.24 -5.82 -10.07
C TYR A 134 16.28 -7.01 -9.85
N GLY A 135 15.02 -6.89 -10.29
CA GLY A 135 14.11 -8.03 -10.41
C GLY A 135 13.60 -8.62 -9.08
N PHE A 136 13.41 -7.79 -8.05
CA PHE A 136 12.85 -8.23 -6.76
C PHE A 136 11.58 -7.49 -6.34
N LEU A 137 11.00 -6.67 -7.23
CA LEU A 137 9.77 -5.90 -6.96
C LEU A 137 8.57 -6.78 -6.57
N GLU A 138 8.47 -7.98 -7.12
CA GLU A 138 7.33 -8.89 -6.91
C GLU A 138 7.39 -9.64 -5.57
N LYS A 139 8.42 -9.41 -4.75
CA LYS A 139 8.63 -10.08 -3.46
C LYS A 139 8.56 -9.07 -2.31
N PRO A 140 7.91 -9.41 -1.18
CA PRO A 140 7.98 -8.61 0.04
C PRO A 140 9.33 -8.86 0.73
N VAL A 141 10.42 -8.39 0.11
CA VAL A 141 11.81 -8.73 0.49
C VAL A 141 12.13 -8.45 1.95
N ILE A 142 11.60 -7.37 2.55
CA ILE A 142 11.82 -7.07 3.96
C ILE A 142 11.19 -8.14 4.86
N ASP A 143 9.97 -8.56 4.55
CA ASP A 143 9.30 -9.63 5.29
C ASP A 143 10.06 -10.96 5.14
N ILE A 144 10.54 -11.26 3.93
CA ILE A 144 11.37 -12.45 3.66
C ILE A 144 12.65 -12.38 4.50
N TRP A 145 13.35 -11.25 4.49
CA TRP A 145 14.56 -11.05 5.30
C TRP A 145 14.27 -11.21 6.79
N ALA A 146 13.15 -10.68 7.29
CA ALA A 146 12.74 -10.84 8.67
C ALA A 146 12.52 -12.30 9.07
N PHE A 147 11.89 -13.10 8.21
CA PHE A 147 11.72 -14.53 8.47
C PHE A 147 13.04 -15.31 8.42
N LYS A 148 13.97 -14.93 7.54
CA LYS A 148 15.33 -15.50 7.53
C LYS A 148 16.10 -15.16 8.81
N VAL A 149 16.04 -13.90 9.27
CA VAL A 149 16.63 -13.51 10.56
C VAL A 149 15.98 -14.22 11.73
N LYS A 150 14.65 -14.37 11.73
CA LYS A 150 13.94 -15.17 12.74
C LYS A 150 14.47 -16.60 12.80
N LYS A 151 14.69 -17.25 11.66
CA LYS A 151 15.24 -18.61 11.61
C LYS A 151 16.63 -18.68 12.26
N LEU A 152 17.54 -17.77 11.89
CA LEU A 152 18.88 -17.72 12.49
C LEU A 152 18.85 -17.41 14.00
N LEU A 153 17.90 -16.59 14.46
CA LEU A 153 17.70 -16.34 15.89
C LEU A 153 17.11 -17.57 16.61
N GLN A 154 16.21 -18.32 15.99
CA GLN A 154 15.66 -19.57 16.54
C GLN A 154 16.73 -20.64 16.72
N GLU A 155 17.66 -20.76 15.78
CA GLU A 155 18.79 -21.68 15.88
C GLU A 155 19.69 -21.35 17.08
N ARG A 156 19.82 -20.06 17.42
CA ARG A 156 20.68 -19.57 18.50
C ARG A 156 19.99 -19.48 19.86
N PHE A 157 18.68 -19.26 19.86
CA PHE A 157 17.84 -19.12 21.05
C PHE A 157 16.72 -20.16 21.01
N SER A 158 17.09 -21.45 21.01
CA SER A 158 16.18 -22.59 20.83
C SER A 158 15.04 -22.65 21.85
N ASP A 159 15.28 -22.15 23.06
CA ASP A 159 14.31 -22.19 24.16
C ASP A 159 13.28 -21.05 24.07
N PHE A 160 13.49 -20.08 23.17
CA PHE A 160 12.58 -18.96 23.01
C PHE A 160 11.48 -19.28 22.00
N ASN A 161 10.22 -19.24 22.45
CA ASN A 161 9.08 -19.41 21.57
C ASN A 161 8.77 -18.12 20.78
N PHE A 162 9.06 -18.13 19.48
CA PHE A 162 8.79 -16.99 18.63
C PHE A 162 7.31 -16.93 18.21
N PRO A 163 6.67 -15.75 18.29
CA PRO A 163 5.31 -15.56 17.81
C PRO A 163 5.10 -15.99 16.35
N GLN A 164 3.88 -16.45 16.06
CA GLN A 164 3.45 -16.80 14.72
C GLN A 164 2.43 -15.78 14.22
N ARG A 165 2.81 -15.08 13.16
CA ARG A 165 1.93 -14.15 12.46
C ARG A 165 0.91 -14.93 11.61
N LYS A 166 -0.28 -14.35 11.45
CA LYS A 166 -1.33 -14.87 10.57
C LYS A 166 -1.46 -14.02 9.31
N PHE A 167 -1.64 -14.69 8.17
CA PHE A 167 -1.96 -14.06 6.90
C PHE A 167 -3.26 -13.25 7.01
N THR A 168 -3.27 -12.06 6.41
CA THR A 168 -4.44 -11.18 6.35
C THR A 168 -4.66 -10.70 4.93
N TYR A 169 -5.92 -10.56 4.53
CA TYR A 169 -6.31 -9.95 3.27
C TYR A 169 -7.19 -8.72 3.50
N ILE A 170 -6.88 -7.62 2.82
CA ILE A 170 -7.70 -6.42 2.79
C ILE A 170 -8.05 -6.12 1.33
N SER A 171 -9.34 -6.09 1.02
CA SER A 171 -9.80 -5.60 -0.27
C SER A 171 -10.06 -4.10 -0.18
N THR A 172 -9.69 -3.36 -1.22
CA THR A 172 -9.97 -1.92 -1.26
C THR A 172 -10.53 -1.52 -2.60
N ILE A 173 -11.53 -0.64 -2.56
CA ILE A 173 -12.31 -0.20 -3.72
C ILE A 173 -12.23 1.31 -3.85
N ASP A 174 -11.72 1.79 -4.98
CA ASP A 174 -11.71 3.21 -5.33
C ASP A 174 -12.98 3.53 -6.12
N VAL A 175 -13.64 4.61 -5.74
CA VAL A 175 -14.91 5.06 -6.32
C VAL A 175 -14.69 6.43 -6.96
N ASP A 176 -14.07 6.41 -8.12
CA ASP A 176 -13.85 7.60 -8.96
C ASP A 176 -15.17 8.09 -9.55
N CYS A 177 -16.03 7.14 -9.92
CA CYS A 177 -17.32 7.41 -10.54
C CYS A 177 -18.33 6.33 -10.13
N ALA A 178 -19.28 6.68 -9.26
CA ALA A 178 -20.28 5.72 -8.78
C ALA A 178 -21.29 5.28 -9.85
N TYR A 179 -21.48 6.05 -10.92
CA TYR A 179 -22.44 5.76 -11.98
C TYR A 179 -21.87 6.09 -13.36
N ALA A 180 -21.98 5.15 -14.30
CA ALA A 180 -21.53 5.35 -15.69
C ALA A 180 -22.40 6.38 -16.42
N TYR A 181 -23.70 6.40 -16.16
CA TYR A 181 -24.67 7.26 -16.87
C TYR A 181 -25.56 8.06 -15.92
N LYS A 182 -26.08 7.41 -14.86
CA LYS A 182 -26.99 8.08 -13.93
C LYS A 182 -26.28 9.19 -13.15
N ARG A 183 -27.07 10.16 -12.68
CA ARG A 183 -26.63 11.23 -11.77
C ARG A 183 -25.53 12.15 -12.31
N LYS A 184 -25.19 12.03 -13.60
CA LYS A 184 -24.39 13.01 -14.33
C LYS A 184 -25.28 14.21 -14.67
N GLY A 185 -24.73 15.42 -14.53
CA GLY A 185 -25.45 16.66 -14.83
C GLY A 185 -25.93 16.71 -16.29
N PHE A 186 -26.98 17.48 -16.57
CA PHE A 186 -27.67 17.52 -17.87
C PHE A 186 -26.71 17.67 -19.07
N ILE A 187 -25.77 18.62 -18.98
CA ILE A 187 -24.78 18.90 -20.04
C ILE A 187 -23.93 17.67 -20.36
N ARG A 188 -23.46 16.93 -19.35
CA ARG A 188 -22.66 15.70 -19.55
C ARG A 188 -23.47 14.58 -20.19
N THR A 189 -24.75 14.49 -19.84
CA THR A 189 -25.65 13.49 -20.42
C THR A 189 -25.91 13.76 -21.89
N VAL A 190 -26.24 15.01 -22.25
CA VAL A 190 -26.44 15.43 -23.64
C VAL A 190 -25.15 15.29 -24.45
N GLY A 191 -24.02 15.79 -23.93
CA GLY A 191 -22.72 15.65 -24.58
C GLY A 191 -22.32 14.18 -24.79
N GLY A 192 -22.68 13.30 -23.86
CA GLY A 192 -22.51 11.85 -24.01
C GLY A 192 -23.32 11.27 -25.17
N PHE A 193 -24.59 11.64 -25.32
CA PHE A 193 -25.42 11.20 -26.45
C PHE A 193 -24.91 11.74 -27.79
N ILE A 194 -24.51 13.02 -27.84
CA ILE A 194 -23.92 13.65 -29.02
C ILE A 194 -22.65 12.90 -29.43
N ASN A 195 -21.74 12.66 -28.49
CA ASN A 195 -20.52 11.91 -28.75
C ASN A 195 -20.83 10.50 -29.25
N ASP A 196 -21.69 9.75 -28.56
CA ASP A 196 -22.04 8.37 -28.93
C ASP A 196 -22.65 8.30 -30.34
N PHE A 197 -23.40 9.33 -30.76
CA PHE A 197 -23.97 9.44 -32.09
C PHE A 197 -22.92 9.76 -33.16
N PHE A 198 -22.09 10.79 -32.96
CA PHE A 198 -21.08 11.21 -33.93
C PHE A 198 -19.89 10.23 -34.05
N THR A 199 -19.55 9.50 -32.99
CA THR A 199 -18.54 8.43 -33.03
C THR A 199 -19.13 7.07 -33.45
N LEU A 200 -20.41 7.03 -33.88
CA LEU A 200 -21.12 5.82 -34.31
C LEU A 200 -21.14 4.68 -33.28
N HIS A 201 -21.03 5.00 -31.98
CA HIS A 201 -21.13 4.05 -30.88
C HIS A 201 -22.59 3.77 -30.50
N LEU A 202 -23.42 3.36 -31.49
CA LEU A 202 -24.87 3.18 -31.34
C LEU A 202 -25.26 2.24 -30.19
N LYS A 203 -24.45 1.20 -29.92
CA LYS A 203 -24.68 0.31 -28.78
C LYS A 203 -24.59 1.05 -27.44
N GLN A 204 -23.63 1.96 -27.29
CA GLN A 204 -23.46 2.76 -26.06
C GLN A 204 -24.59 3.80 -25.94
N PHE A 205 -25.02 4.38 -27.06
CA PHE A 205 -26.17 5.29 -27.12
C PHE A 205 -27.43 4.62 -26.55
N TRP A 206 -27.81 3.44 -27.08
CA TRP A 206 -28.99 2.70 -26.62
C TRP A 206 -28.83 2.23 -25.17
N PHE A 207 -27.64 1.78 -24.79
CA PHE A 207 -27.38 1.37 -23.41
C PHE A 207 -27.56 2.53 -22.42
N ARG A 208 -27.01 3.71 -22.74
CA ARG A 208 -27.21 4.95 -21.96
C ARG A 208 -28.69 5.30 -21.85
N LEU A 209 -29.44 5.26 -22.96
CA LEU A 209 -30.87 5.55 -22.98
C LEU A 209 -31.65 4.62 -22.04
N LEU A 210 -31.44 3.31 -22.15
CA LEU A 210 -32.13 2.32 -21.32
C LEU A 210 -31.79 2.47 -19.83
N VAL A 211 -30.54 2.80 -19.50
CA VAL A 211 -30.13 3.06 -18.11
C VAL A 211 -30.81 4.32 -17.55
N LEU A 212 -30.86 5.41 -18.33
CA LEU A 212 -31.48 6.67 -17.90
C LEU A 212 -33.00 6.55 -17.75
N LEU A 213 -33.65 5.74 -18.60
CA LEU A 213 -35.07 5.41 -18.50
C LEU A 213 -35.39 4.33 -17.45
N ASN A 214 -34.38 3.84 -16.72
CA ASN A 214 -34.48 2.77 -15.71
C ASN A 214 -34.93 1.39 -16.23
N PHE A 215 -34.89 1.15 -17.54
CA PHE A 215 -35.06 -0.20 -18.10
C PHE A 215 -33.84 -1.09 -17.89
N ARG A 216 -32.69 -0.53 -17.49
CA ARG A 216 -31.47 -1.25 -17.11
C ARG A 216 -30.81 -0.65 -15.86
N LYS A 217 -30.12 -1.49 -15.08
CA LYS A 217 -29.25 -1.04 -13.98
C LYS A 217 -28.04 -0.31 -14.55
N ASP A 218 -27.58 0.73 -13.85
CA ASP A 218 -26.32 1.38 -14.22
C ASP A 218 -25.17 0.40 -13.98
N PRO A 219 -24.24 0.23 -14.95
CA PRO A 219 -23.22 -0.80 -14.86
C PRO A 219 -22.17 -0.55 -13.76
N PHE A 220 -22.02 0.69 -13.27
CA PHE A 220 -21.10 1.01 -12.17
C PHE A 220 -21.78 0.90 -10.79
N ASP A 221 -23.10 0.71 -10.77
CA ASP A 221 -23.91 0.55 -9.56
C ASP A 221 -23.89 -0.92 -9.08
N ASN A 222 -22.72 -1.34 -8.59
CA ASN A 222 -22.44 -2.71 -8.13
C ASN A 222 -22.14 -2.79 -6.62
N PHE A 223 -22.47 -1.74 -5.88
CA PHE A 223 -22.18 -1.62 -4.45
C PHE A 223 -22.85 -2.71 -3.60
N ASP A 224 -24.12 -3.03 -3.86
CA ASP A 224 -24.81 -4.12 -3.15
C ASP A 224 -24.08 -5.46 -3.32
N TRP A 225 -23.65 -5.76 -4.54
CA TRP A 225 -22.91 -6.98 -4.84
C TRP A 225 -21.54 -7.00 -4.13
N LEU A 226 -20.84 -5.86 -4.07
CA LEU A 226 -19.58 -5.75 -3.32
C LEU A 226 -19.78 -5.98 -1.82
N LEU A 227 -20.86 -5.44 -1.23
CA LEU A 227 -21.22 -5.66 0.17
C LEU A 227 -21.61 -7.13 0.44
N GLU A 228 -22.33 -7.77 -0.49
CA GLU A 228 -22.64 -9.20 -0.42
C GLU A 228 -21.38 -10.06 -0.46
N MET A 229 -20.42 -9.75 -1.34
CA MET A 229 -19.13 -10.44 -1.39
C MET A 229 -18.33 -10.26 -0.09
N GLN A 230 -18.30 -9.03 0.45
CA GLN A 230 -17.70 -8.74 1.76
C GLN A 230 -18.28 -9.65 2.84
N LYS A 231 -19.61 -9.68 2.94
CA LYS A 231 -20.35 -10.44 3.95
C LYS A 231 -20.16 -11.95 3.79
N LYS A 232 -20.28 -12.47 2.56
CA LYS A 232 -20.19 -13.89 2.23
C LYS A 232 -18.86 -14.51 2.66
N TYR A 233 -17.75 -13.81 2.46
CA TYR A 233 -16.41 -14.33 2.73
C TYR A 233 -15.75 -13.75 3.99
N GLY A 234 -16.43 -12.87 4.74
CA GLY A 234 -15.87 -12.20 5.91
C GLY A 234 -14.54 -11.50 5.61
N ILE A 235 -14.42 -10.87 4.44
CA ILE A 235 -13.22 -10.14 4.02
C ILE A 235 -13.41 -8.67 4.37
N LYS A 236 -12.39 -8.03 4.93
CA LYS A 236 -12.42 -6.59 5.19
C LYS A 236 -12.31 -5.84 3.86
N THR A 237 -13.34 -5.05 3.52
CA THR A 237 -13.36 -4.20 2.33
C THR A 237 -13.44 -2.73 2.76
N ILE A 238 -12.62 -1.87 2.14
CA ILE A 238 -12.58 -0.42 2.41
C ILE A 238 -12.91 0.31 1.11
N PHE A 239 -13.78 1.32 1.18
CA PHE A 239 -14.17 2.12 0.03
C PHE A 239 -13.57 3.53 0.13
N PHE A 240 -12.90 4.00 -0.92
CA PHE A 240 -12.37 5.36 -1.00
C PHE A 240 -13.19 6.16 -2.00
N PHE A 241 -13.83 7.24 -1.53
CA PHE A 241 -14.74 8.04 -2.36
C PHE A 241 -14.11 9.35 -2.81
N LEU A 242 -14.18 9.61 -4.12
CA LEU A 242 -13.81 10.88 -4.71
C LEU A 242 -14.96 11.89 -4.53
N VAL A 243 -14.81 12.79 -3.56
CA VAL A 243 -15.79 13.84 -3.23
C VAL A 243 -15.32 15.23 -3.66
N SER A 244 -14.69 15.31 -4.82
CA SER A 244 -14.13 16.53 -5.36
C SER A 244 -15.10 17.28 -6.27
N GLU A 245 -14.75 18.53 -6.57
CA GLU A 245 -15.36 19.28 -7.67
C GLU A 245 -14.82 18.76 -9.01
N TYR A 246 -15.61 18.95 -10.07
CA TYR A 246 -15.27 18.44 -11.40
C TYR A 246 -14.04 19.14 -11.98
N THR A 247 -13.06 18.37 -12.44
CA THR A 247 -11.84 18.87 -13.09
C THR A 247 -11.51 18.08 -14.36
N THR A 248 -10.39 18.40 -15.01
CA THR A 248 -9.85 17.63 -16.14
C THR A 248 -9.53 16.17 -15.75
N TYR A 249 -9.06 15.95 -14.53
CA TYR A 249 -8.67 14.63 -14.02
C TYR A 249 -9.76 13.98 -13.16
N ASP A 250 -10.57 14.78 -12.46
CA ASP A 250 -11.60 14.31 -11.53
C ASP A 250 -12.99 14.46 -12.15
N LYS A 251 -13.49 13.37 -12.75
CA LYS A 251 -14.76 13.35 -13.49
C LYS A 251 -15.91 12.71 -12.70
N ASN A 252 -15.79 12.72 -11.38
CA ASN A 252 -16.75 12.16 -10.43
C ASN A 252 -18.13 12.84 -10.51
N ILE A 253 -19.03 12.38 -9.64
CA ILE A 253 -20.35 12.96 -9.48
C ILE A 253 -20.25 14.12 -8.50
N SER A 254 -21.00 15.20 -8.77
CA SER A 254 -21.03 16.36 -7.88
C SER A 254 -21.31 15.91 -6.44
N PRO A 255 -20.48 16.32 -5.47
CA PRO A 255 -20.67 15.96 -4.07
C PRO A 255 -21.97 16.52 -3.47
N GLY A 256 -22.57 17.53 -4.10
CA GLY A 256 -23.89 18.06 -3.71
C GLY A 256 -25.07 17.17 -4.12
N ASN A 257 -24.84 16.10 -4.89
CA ASN A 257 -25.91 15.20 -5.31
C ASN A 257 -26.39 14.33 -4.13
N LEU A 258 -27.63 14.56 -3.68
CA LEU A 258 -28.21 13.86 -2.52
C LEU A 258 -28.26 12.33 -2.68
N LYS A 259 -28.41 11.81 -3.90
CA LYS A 259 -28.39 10.36 -4.14
C LYS A 259 -26.98 9.78 -4.05
N PHE A 260 -25.97 10.53 -4.47
CA PHE A 260 -24.57 10.13 -4.26
C PHE A 260 -24.20 10.18 -2.78
N GLN A 261 -24.60 11.23 -2.06
CA GLN A 261 -24.41 11.29 -0.60
C GLN A 261 -25.12 10.13 0.11
N SER A 262 -26.35 9.79 -0.30
CA SER A 262 -27.09 8.64 0.22
C SER A 262 -26.37 7.31 -0.04
N LEU A 263 -25.73 7.15 -1.20
CA LEU A 263 -24.92 5.98 -1.50
C LEU A 263 -23.69 5.90 -0.58
N ILE A 264 -22.97 7.01 -0.41
CA ILE A 264 -21.79 7.04 0.48
C ILE A 264 -22.19 6.69 1.92
N LYS A 265 -23.29 7.26 2.42
CA LYS A 265 -23.87 6.92 3.73
C LYS A 265 -24.21 5.45 3.84
N HIS A 266 -24.92 4.91 2.85
CA HIS A 266 -25.27 3.49 2.82
C HIS A 266 -24.03 2.59 2.89
N ILE A 267 -22.96 2.90 2.14
CA ILE A 267 -21.72 2.13 2.21
C ILE A 267 -21.06 2.28 3.59
N ALA A 268 -21.06 3.49 4.17
CA ALA A 268 -20.51 3.75 5.50
C ALA A 268 -21.21 2.95 6.61
N ASP A 269 -22.49 2.60 6.45
CA ASP A 269 -23.22 1.77 7.41
C ASP A 269 -22.70 0.31 7.49
N TYR A 270 -22.06 -0.20 6.42
CA TYR A 270 -21.63 -1.60 6.31
C TYR A 270 -20.11 -1.80 6.15
N SER A 271 -19.38 -0.77 5.75
CA SER A 271 -17.96 -0.84 5.41
C SER A 271 -17.21 0.44 5.78
N PRO A 272 -15.93 0.36 6.17
CA PRO A 272 -15.10 1.55 6.33
C PRO A 272 -15.01 2.39 5.05
N VAL A 273 -15.23 3.69 5.20
CA VAL A 273 -15.09 4.70 4.14
C VAL A 273 -13.85 5.56 4.40
N GLY A 274 -13.07 5.81 3.36
CA GLY A 274 -11.93 6.72 3.35
C GLY A 274 -12.07 7.81 2.29
N LEU A 275 -11.25 8.86 2.43
CA LEU A 275 -11.13 9.92 1.45
C LEU A 275 -10.35 9.42 0.24
N HIS A 276 -10.83 9.74 -0.96
CA HIS A 276 -10.03 9.67 -2.19
C HIS A 276 -9.69 11.10 -2.62
N PRO A 277 -8.62 11.74 -2.10
CA PRO A 277 -8.30 13.12 -2.43
C PRO A 277 -8.07 13.29 -3.92
N SER A 278 -8.62 14.37 -4.48
CA SER A 278 -8.56 14.65 -5.92
C SER A 278 -7.16 14.95 -6.43
N TYR A 279 -7.01 14.90 -7.75
CA TYR A 279 -5.72 15.04 -8.42
C TYR A 279 -4.92 16.27 -7.95
N PHE A 280 -5.57 17.42 -7.74
CA PHE A 280 -4.91 18.67 -7.38
C PHE A 280 -4.65 18.86 -5.88
N THR A 281 -5.13 17.97 -4.99
CA THR A 281 -4.87 18.12 -3.54
C THR A 281 -3.41 17.94 -3.18
N MET A 282 -2.62 17.25 -4.00
CA MET A 282 -1.19 17.03 -3.77
C MET A 282 -0.43 18.34 -3.49
N ARG A 283 -0.85 19.47 -4.09
CA ARG A 283 -0.22 20.79 -3.94
C ARG A 283 -1.17 21.84 -3.34
N ASP A 284 -2.32 21.42 -2.82
CA ASP A 284 -3.34 22.33 -2.27
C ASP A 284 -3.92 21.75 -0.98
N PHE A 285 -3.27 22.11 0.14
CA PHE A 285 -3.67 21.70 1.48
C PHE A 285 -5.10 22.12 1.83
N GLU A 286 -5.50 23.34 1.46
CA GLU A 286 -6.84 23.83 1.77
C GLU A 286 -7.91 23.06 0.97
N LYS A 287 -7.61 22.64 -0.27
CA LYS A 287 -8.48 21.74 -1.03
C LYS A 287 -8.58 20.36 -0.40
N LEU A 288 -7.46 19.78 0.04
CA LEU A 288 -7.46 18.51 0.78
C LEU A 288 -8.36 18.60 2.02
N LYS A 289 -8.18 19.65 2.82
CA LYS A 289 -8.97 19.95 4.02
C LYS A 289 -10.45 20.12 3.72
N ARG A 290 -10.81 20.84 2.64
CA ARG A 290 -12.21 20.98 2.19
C ARG A 290 -12.81 19.64 1.80
N GLU A 291 -12.08 18.80 1.06
CA GLU A 291 -12.55 17.48 0.63
C GLU A 291 -12.73 16.51 1.80
N LYS A 292 -11.81 16.53 2.77
CA LYS A 292 -11.94 15.79 4.04
C LYS A 292 -13.21 16.20 4.79
N LYS A 293 -13.37 17.49 5.09
CA LYS A 293 -14.55 18.03 5.80
C LYS A 293 -15.85 17.71 5.09
N ARG A 294 -15.84 17.75 3.76
CA ARG A 294 -16.99 17.41 2.94
C ARG A 294 -17.38 15.94 3.10
N LEU A 295 -16.42 15.02 3.05
CA LEU A 295 -16.71 13.61 3.28
C LEU A 295 -17.22 13.39 4.70
N GLU A 296 -16.56 13.96 5.71
CA GLU A 296 -16.99 13.90 7.13
C GLU A 296 -18.44 14.38 7.30
N SER A 297 -18.82 15.49 6.66
CA SER A 297 -20.20 16.00 6.70
C SER A 297 -21.20 15.08 5.99
N ILE A 298 -20.78 14.29 5.01
CA ILE A 298 -21.66 13.34 4.33
C ILE A 298 -21.92 12.13 5.23
N ILE A 299 -20.88 11.59 5.89
CA ILE A 299 -21.00 10.35 6.67
C ILE A 299 -21.24 10.59 8.17
N ASN A 300 -21.18 11.84 8.64
CA ASN A 300 -21.31 12.23 10.05
C ASN A 300 -20.33 11.49 10.99
N GLN A 301 -19.13 11.18 10.50
CA GLN A 301 -18.06 10.55 11.28
C GLN A 301 -16.69 11.09 10.84
N PRO A 302 -15.67 11.06 11.71
CA PRO A 302 -14.31 11.42 11.34
C PRO A 302 -13.79 10.55 10.20
N VAL A 303 -13.07 11.18 9.26
CA VAL A 303 -12.42 10.47 8.15
C VAL A 303 -10.94 10.30 8.51
N THR A 304 -10.52 9.07 8.75
CA THR A 304 -9.15 8.74 9.20
C THR A 304 -8.33 7.96 8.16
N LYS A 305 -8.88 7.75 6.96
CA LYS A 305 -8.25 6.96 5.90
C LYS A 305 -8.17 7.77 4.62
N SER A 306 -7.05 7.66 3.92
CA SER A 306 -6.83 8.31 2.63
C SER A 306 -6.28 7.32 1.62
N ARG A 307 -6.61 7.56 0.34
CA ARG A 307 -5.89 7.04 -0.81
C ARG A 307 -5.88 8.12 -1.88
N GLN A 308 -4.72 8.57 -2.32
CA GLN A 308 -4.59 9.58 -3.35
C GLN A 308 -5.09 9.09 -4.71
N HIS A 309 -5.93 9.89 -5.37
CA HIS A 309 -6.35 9.65 -6.75
C HIS A 309 -5.13 9.62 -7.68
N PHE A 310 -5.14 8.71 -8.67
CA PHE A 310 -3.99 8.37 -9.52
C PHE A 310 -2.76 7.82 -8.79
N LEU A 311 -2.84 7.53 -7.48
CA LEU A 311 -1.69 7.23 -6.62
C LEU A 311 -0.64 8.35 -6.64
N ARG A 312 -1.12 9.59 -6.80
CA ARG A 312 -0.28 10.79 -6.94
C ARG A 312 -0.05 11.42 -5.58
N PHE A 313 1.18 11.31 -5.09
CA PHE A 313 1.65 11.96 -3.87
C PHE A 313 3.10 12.41 -4.04
N ASP A 314 3.48 13.41 -3.24
CA ASP A 314 4.86 13.90 -3.14
C ASP A 314 5.35 13.71 -1.70
N LEU A 315 6.56 13.17 -1.54
CA LEU A 315 7.18 12.95 -0.24
C LEU A 315 8.14 14.11 0.09
N PRO A 316 8.15 14.63 1.33
CA PRO A 316 7.29 14.25 2.46
C PRO A 316 5.94 14.99 2.51
N GLU A 317 5.76 16.06 1.74
CA GLU A 317 4.70 17.07 1.90
C GLU A 317 3.28 16.48 1.94
N THR A 318 2.93 15.56 1.03
CA THR A 318 1.58 14.98 1.00
C THR A 318 1.26 14.22 2.28
N PHE A 319 2.24 13.53 2.86
CA PHE A 319 2.03 12.73 4.07
C PHE A 319 2.07 13.57 5.33
N GLN A 320 2.88 14.64 5.38
CA GLN A 320 2.81 15.65 6.44
C GLN A 320 1.42 16.31 6.46
N ASN A 321 0.91 16.73 5.30
CA ASN A 321 -0.45 17.29 5.17
C ASN A 321 -1.55 16.33 5.66
N LEU A 322 -1.38 15.01 5.48
CA LEU A 322 -2.31 14.01 6.02
C LEU A 322 -2.22 13.89 7.54
N VAL A 323 -1.01 13.96 8.12
CA VAL A 323 -0.79 13.98 9.58
C VAL A 323 -1.46 15.21 10.20
N ASP A 324 -1.29 16.38 9.61
CA ASP A 324 -1.89 17.65 10.09
C ASP A 324 -3.43 17.64 10.05
N LEU A 325 -4.00 16.81 9.17
CA LEU A 325 -5.44 16.61 9.06
C LEU A 325 -5.96 15.40 9.87
N GLU A 326 -5.12 14.80 10.71
CA GLU A 326 -5.46 13.64 11.56
C GLU A 326 -5.94 12.43 10.74
N ILE A 327 -5.31 12.20 9.58
CA ILE A 327 -5.45 10.94 8.85
C ILE A 327 -4.49 9.93 9.47
N ASP A 328 -5.03 8.81 9.93
CA ASP A 328 -4.25 7.75 10.58
C ASP A 328 -3.65 6.75 9.59
N ALA A 329 -4.30 6.56 8.44
CA ALA A 329 -3.96 5.49 7.51
C ALA A 329 -4.01 5.91 6.03
N GLU A 330 -2.92 5.63 5.31
CA GLU A 330 -2.74 5.95 3.89
C GLU A 330 -2.55 4.66 3.09
N TYR A 331 -3.19 4.56 1.93
CA TYR A 331 -3.26 3.34 1.14
C TYR A 331 -2.80 3.49 -0.34
N SER A 332 -1.98 4.50 -0.65
CA SER A 332 -1.43 4.74 -1.99
C SER A 332 -0.04 4.17 -2.21
N MET A 333 0.59 3.57 -1.19
CA MET A 333 1.95 3.01 -1.29
C MET A 333 2.04 1.76 -2.17
N GLY A 334 1.95 1.95 -3.48
CA GLY A 334 2.11 0.95 -4.54
C GLY A 334 2.39 1.63 -5.88
N TYR A 335 2.48 0.85 -6.95
CA TYR A 335 2.73 1.35 -8.30
C TYR A 335 1.48 1.26 -9.18
N ALA A 336 1.28 2.26 -10.04
CA ALA A 336 0.19 2.24 -11.01
C ALA A 336 0.48 1.27 -12.17
N SER A 337 1.71 1.31 -12.69
CA SER A 337 2.08 0.62 -13.94
C SER A 337 2.55 -0.81 -13.78
N HIS A 338 2.90 -1.23 -12.56
CA HIS A 338 3.40 -2.57 -12.26
C HIS A 338 2.82 -3.08 -10.95
N TYR A 339 2.64 -4.40 -10.84
CA TYR A 339 2.32 -5.04 -9.57
C TYR A 339 3.63 -5.33 -8.79
N GLY A 340 3.51 -5.50 -7.47
CA GLY A 340 4.61 -5.75 -6.56
C GLY A 340 4.60 -4.81 -5.35
N PHE A 341 5.68 -4.82 -4.57
CA PHE A 341 5.76 -4.17 -3.27
C PHE A 341 6.64 -2.93 -3.35
N ARG A 342 6.03 -1.75 -3.53
CA ARG A 342 6.76 -0.47 -3.68
C ARG A 342 7.75 -0.21 -2.56
N ALA A 343 7.35 -0.41 -1.30
CA ALA A 343 8.22 -0.25 -0.14
C ALA A 343 9.00 -1.54 0.25
N GLY A 344 9.03 -2.57 -0.60
CA GLY A 344 9.69 -3.85 -0.32
C GLY A 344 9.05 -4.69 0.79
N THR A 345 7.85 -4.30 1.27
CA THR A 345 7.12 -4.99 2.34
C THR A 345 5.64 -5.13 2.01
N CYS A 346 5.04 -6.20 2.52
CA CYS A 346 3.59 -6.40 2.57
C CYS A 346 2.99 -6.04 3.95
N THR A 347 3.81 -5.52 4.86
CA THR A 347 3.40 -5.22 6.23
C THR A 347 3.15 -3.74 6.41
N PRO A 348 1.97 -3.34 6.90
CA PRO A 348 1.71 -1.93 7.21
C PRO A 348 2.76 -1.33 8.17
N PHE A 349 3.28 -0.17 7.80
CA PHE A 349 4.39 0.50 8.49
C PHE A 349 4.07 1.97 8.70
N TYR A 350 4.83 2.66 9.56
CA TYR A 350 4.59 4.10 9.76
C TYR A 350 5.40 4.92 8.77
N PHE A 351 4.90 6.07 8.38
CA PHE A 351 5.65 7.01 7.58
C PHE A 351 6.79 7.60 8.43
N TYR A 352 8.01 7.46 7.92
CA TYR A 352 9.19 8.09 8.49
C TYR A 352 9.45 9.39 7.74
N ASP A 353 9.30 10.52 8.43
CA ASP A 353 9.58 11.83 7.86
C ASP A 353 11.09 12.05 7.84
N MET A 354 11.67 11.96 6.64
CA MET A 354 13.10 12.13 6.41
C MET A 354 13.59 13.57 6.64
N GLU A 355 12.73 14.57 6.51
CA GLU A 355 13.08 15.98 6.72
C GLU A 355 13.22 16.27 8.22
N HIS A 356 12.31 15.73 9.03
CA HIS A 356 12.29 15.92 10.49
C HIS A 356 12.99 14.81 11.27
N GLU A 357 13.45 13.73 10.62
CA GLU A 357 14.07 12.54 11.24
C GLU A 357 13.20 11.89 12.33
N ILE A 358 11.89 11.77 12.08
CA ILE A 358 10.93 11.21 13.04
C ILE A 358 9.98 10.21 12.39
N GLN A 359 9.55 9.22 13.19
CA GLN A 359 8.39 8.41 12.83
C GLN A 359 7.12 9.20 13.14
N THR A 360 6.29 9.43 12.12
CA THR A 360 4.97 10.07 12.25
C THR A 360 3.90 9.06 12.73
N PRO A 361 2.72 9.52 13.17
CA PRO A 361 1.60 8.61 13.47
C PRO A 361 0.92 8.03 12.23
N LEU A 362 1.16 8.56 11.02
CA LEU A 362 0.55 8.09 9.79
C LEU A 362 1.04 6.68 9.44
N LYS A 363 0.11 5.74 9.30
CA LYS A 363 0.40 4.35 8.94
C LYS A 363 0.13 4.10 7.46
N LEU A 364 1.16 3.68 6.74
CA LEU A 364 1.11 3.31 5.33
C LEU A 364 0.71 1.84 5.18
N PHE A 365 -0.26 1.58 4.30
CA PHE A 365 -0.77 0.26 3.95
C PHE A 365 -0.44 -0.04 2.49
N PRO A 366 0.71 -0.68 2.21
CA PRO A 366 1.13 -0.93 0.85
C PRO A 366 0.21 -1.95 0.15
N PHE A 367 -0.23 -1.63 -1.06
CA PHE A 367 -0.99 -2.55 -1.90
C PHE A 367 -0.07 -3.21 -2.93
N ALA A 368 -0.36 -4.47 -3.27
CA ALA A 368 0.50 -5.27 -4.12
C ALA A 368 0.09 -5.21 -5.60
N VAL A 369 -1.20 -4.99 -5.88
CA VAL A 369 -1.73 -5.06 -7.25
C VAL A 369 -3.04 -4.31 -7.37
N MET A 370 -3.21 -3.70 -8.54
CA MET A 370 -4.39 -2.97 -8.94
C MET A 370 -4.99 -3.56 -10.23
N ASP A 371 -6.31 -3.53 -10.35
CA ASP A 371 -7.04 -4.03 -11.51
C ASP A 371 -6.59 -3.39 -12.84
N VAL A 372 -6.51 -2.05 -12.91
CA VAL A 372 -6.07 -1.34 -14.11
C VAL A 372 -4.59 -1.57 -14.41
N THR A 373 -3.76 -1.91 -13.41
CA THR A 373 -2.38 -2.36 -13.68
C THR A 373 -2.39 -3.60 -14.57
N LEU A 374 -3.17 -4.62 -14.18
CA LEU A 374 -3.22 -5.88 -14.91
C LEU A 374 -3.90 -5.71 -16.28
N LYS A 375 -4.95 -4.89 -16.36
CA LYS A 375 -5.75 -4.75 -17.59
C LYS A 375 -5.25 -3.70 -18.57
N ASP A 376 -4.85 -2.54 -18.07
CA ASP A 376 -4.62 -1.36 -18.91
C ASP A 376 -3.15 -1.08 -19.12
N TYR A 377 -2.32 -1.30 -18.10
CA TYR A 377 -0.87 -1.14 -18.22
C TYR A 377 -0.20 -2.38 -18.80
N LEU A 378 -0.60 -3.58 -18.33
CA LEU A 378 0.03 -4.84 -18.75
C LEU A 378 -0.76 -5.62 -19.81
N HIS A 379 -2.00 -5.22 -20.11
CA HIS A 379 -2.87 -5.85 -21.11
C HIS A 379 -3.10 -7.35 -20.91
N TYR A 380 -3.17 -7.80 -19.65
CA TYR A 380 -3.34 -9.22 -19.33
C TYR A 380 -4.77 -9.73 -19.59
N SER A 381 -4.83 -10.99 -20.04
CA SER A 381 -6.09 -11.74 -20.09
C SER A 381 -6.63 -12.00 -18.68
N ASN A 382 -7.92 -12.35 -18.56
CA ASN A 382 -8.52 -12.69 -17.26
C ASN A 382 -7.79 -13.86 -16.58
N LYS A 383 -7.40 -14.87 -17.37
CA LYS A 383 -6.64 -16.04 -16.89
C LYS A 383 -5.28 -15.62 -16.34
N LYS A 384 -4.51 -14.82 -17.08
CA LYS A 384 -3.18 -14.36 -16.66
C LYS A 384 -3.28 -13.45 -15.43
N SER A 385 -4.26 -12.54 -15.40
CA SER A 385 -4.54 -11.66 -14.26
C SER A 385 -4.80 -12.47 -12.98
N PHE A 386 -5.66 -13.49 -13.06
CA PHE A 386 -5.94 -14.36 -11.92
C PHE A 386 -4.72 -15.16 -11.47
N GLN A 387 -3.92 -15.68 -12.40
CA GLN A 387 -2.66 -16.37 -12.06
C GLN A 387 -1.68 -15.44 -11.34
N THR A 388 -1.51 -14.20 -11.81
CA THR A 388 -0.67 -13.19 -11.15
C THR A 388 -1.18 -12.85 -9.74
N LEU A 389 -2.50 -12.73 -9.56
CA LEU A 389 -3.09 -12.53 -8.24
C LEU A 389 -2.73 -13.68 -7.28
N LEU A 390 -2.87 -14.93 -7.72
CA LEU A 390 -2.53 -16.10 -6.90
C LEU A 390 -1.03 -16.14 -6.55
N GLN A 391 -0.16 -15.84 -7.51
CA GLN A 391 1.28 -15.78 -7.27
C GLN A 391 1.63 -14.76 -6.18
N LEU A 392 1.04 -13.56 -6.23
CA LEU A 392 1.28 -12.54 -5.20
C LEU A 392 0.69 -12.93 -3.84
N VAL A 393 -0.48 -13.58 -3.81
CA VAL A 393 -1.04 -14.12 -2.57
C VAL A 393 -0.07 -15.14 -1.95
N ASP A 394 0.48 -16.04 -2.75
CA ASP A 394 1.40 -17.07 -2.28
C ASP A 394 2.70 -16.47 -1.73
N GLU A 395 3.27 -15.46 -2.39
CA GLU A 395 4.43 -14.73 -1.87
C GLU A 395 4.15 -14.07 -0.50
N VAL A 396 2.99 -13.45 -0.33
CA VAL A 396 2.60 -12.88 0.98
C VAL A 396 2.29 -13.97 2.00
N LYS A 397 1.72 -15.10 1.59
CA LYS A 397 1.38 -16.22 2.48
C LYS A 397 2.64 -16.89 3.04
N LYS A 398 3.74 -16.98 2.27
CA LYS A 398 5.05 -17.49 2.75
C LYS A 398 5.56 -16.77 4.00
N VAL A 399 5.24 -15.47 4.14
CA VAL A 399 5.61 -14.64 5.29
C VAL A 399 4.43 -14.32 6.21
N ASN A 400 3.28 -14.98 5.98
CA ASN A 400 2.00 -14.72 6.66
C ASN A 400 1.69 -13.22 6.78
N GLY A 401 1.92 -12.48 5.69
CA GLY A 401 1.84 -11.03 5.62
C GLY A 401 0.43 -10.46 5.49
N THR A 402 0.34 -9.20 5.06
CA THR A 402 -0.94 -8.56 4.72
C THR A 402 -1.02 -8.34 3.22
N PHE A 403 -1.89 -9.07 2.53
CA PHE A 403 -2.13 -8.88 1.11
C PHE A 403 -3.21 -7.82 0.92
N ILE A 404 -2.95 -6.79 0.11
CA ILE A 404 -3.90 -5.71 -0.16
C ILE A 404 -4.04 -5.53 -1.68
N THR A 405 -5.28 -5.54 -2.16
CA THR A 405 -5.63 -5.27 -3.56
C THR A 405 -6.38 -3.95 -3.71
N LEU A 406 -6.15 -3.28 -4.82
CA LEU A 406 -6.89 -2.08 -5.24
C LEU A 406 -7.75 -2.45 -6.45
N ASN A 407 -9.06 -2.26 -6.36
CA ASN A 407 -9.95 -2.33 -7.52
C ASN A 407 -10.78 -1.06 -7.60
N HIS A 408 -11.38 -0.79 -8.75
CA HIS A 408 -12.33 0.29 -8.93
C HIS A 408 -13.73 -0.29 -9.05
N ASN A 409 -14.76 0.40 -8.54
CA ASN A 409 -16.14 -0.07 -8.70
C ASN A 409 -16.50 -0.26 -10.17
N GLU A 410 -16.00 0.62 -11.05
CA GLU A 410 -16.24 0.55 -12.48
C GLU A 410 -15.70 -0.74 -13.15
N THR A 411 -14.71 -1.40 -12.56
CA THR A 411 -14.14 -2.64 -13.08
C THR A 411 -15.12 -3.81 -12.98
N PHE A 412 -16.10 -3.75 -12.07
CA PHE A 412 -17.10 -4.82 -11.91
C PHE A 412 -18.32 -4.66 -12.81
N ASN A 413 -18.20 -3.92 -13.93
CA ASN A 413 -19.30 -3.61 -14.83
C ASN A 413 -19.74 -4.76 -15.77
N GLU A 414 -18.99 -5.87 -15.81
CA GLU A 414 -19.21 -7.04 -16.68
C GLU A 414 -19.39 -6.71 -18.18
N TYR A 415 -18.80 -5.59 -18.62
CA TYR A 415 -18.88 -5.05 -19.97
C TYR A 415 -17.51 -4.59 -20.48
N GLY A 416 -17.38 -4.49 -21.80
CA GLY A 416 -16.17 -4.00 -22.45
C GLY A 416 -14.91 -4.76 -22.02
N ARG A 417 -13.83 -4.02 -21.74
CA ARG A 417 -12.52 -4.57 -21.37
C ARG A 417 -12.49 -5.30 -20.01
N PHE A 418 -13.44 -4.99 -19.12
CA PHE A 418 -13.50 -5.57 -17.77
C PHE A 418 -14.50 -6.73 -17.65
N LYS A 419 -15.08 -7.19 -18.76
CA LYS A 419 -15.96 -8.35 -18.76
C LYS A 419 -15.27 -9.57 -18.10
N GLY A 420 -15.95 -10.18 -17.13
CA GLY A 420 -15.47 -11.32 -16.36
C GLY A 420 -14.62 -10.97 -15.14
N TRP A 421 -14.45 -9.70 -14.79
CA TRP A 421 -13.67 -9.31 -13.61
C TRP A 421 -14.38 -9.65 -12.30
N GLN A 422 -15.72 -9.62 -12.23
CA GLN A 422 -16.46 -10.11 -11.06
C GLN A 422 -16.10 -11.57 -10.75
N SER A 423 -15.96 -12.40 -11.79
CA SER A 423 -15.55 -13.81 -11.62
C SER A 423 -14.13 -13.93 -11.09
N ILE A 424 -13.20 -13.07 -11.51
CA ILE A 424 -11.83 -13.04 -10.96
C ILE A 424 -11.88 -12.70 -9.48
N TYR A 425 -12.63 -11.65 -9.13
CA TYR A 425 -12.77 -11.16 -7.76
C TYR A 425 -13.39 -12.21 -6.83
N GLU A 426 -14.48 -12.86 -7.23
CA GLU A 426 -15.11 -13.93 -6.44
C GLU A 426 -14.18 -15.14 -6.28
N LYS A 427 -13.47 -15.54 -7.35
CA LYS A 427 -12.49 -16.65 -7.27
C LYS A 427 -11.34 -16.33 -6.32
N LEU A 428 -10.85 -15.09 -6.34
CA LEU A 428 -9.83 -14.65 -5.40
C LEU A 428 -10.37 -14.72 -3.97
N PHE A 429 -11.57 -14.20 -3.71
CA PHE A 429 -12.19 -14.23 -2.38
C PHE A 429 -12.35 -15.66 -1.88
N LYS A 430 -12.82 -16.57 -2.74
CA LYS A 430 -12.92 -18.01 -2.43
C LYS A 430 -11.56 -18.62 -2.13
N TYR A 431 -10.52 -18.32 -2.90
CA TYR A 431 -9.17 -18.82 -2.64
C TYR A 431 -8.64 -18.33 -1.29
N ILE A 432 -8.76 -17.02 -1.02
CA ILE A 432 -8.36 -16.42 0.25
C ILE A 432 -9.07 -17.11 1.42
N ASP A 433 -10.37 -17.37 1.31
CA ASP A 433 -11.14 -18.05 2.36
C ASP A 433 -10.62 -19.47 2.68
N THR A 434 -10.06 -20.18 1.68
CA THR A 434 -9.47 -21.51 1.90
C THR A 434 -8.10 -21.50 2.56
N ILE A 435 -7.42 -20.35 2.61
CA ILE A 435 -6.05 -20.23 3.13
C ILE A 435 -5.92 -19.30 4.34
N LYS A 436 -7.02 -18.67 4.79
CA LYS A 436 -7.07 -17.94 6.06
C LYS A 436 -6.79 -18.90 7.21
#